data_AF-A0A286II10-F1
#
_entry.id   AF-A0A286II10-F1
#
_cell.length_a   1.000
_cell.length_b   1.000
_cell.length_c   1.000
_cell.angle_alpha   90.00
_cell.angle_beta   90.00
_cell.angle_gamma   90.00
#
_symmetry.space_group_name_H-M   'P 1'
#
loop_
_entity.id
_entity.type
_entity.pdbx_description
1 polymer ?
#
loop_
_entity_poly.entity_id
_entity_poly.type
_entity_poly.pdbx_seq_one_letter_code
_entity_poly.pdbx_strand_id
1 'polypeptide(L)'
;MKRIIPVILLFFASFPIAAQQMDGPLRVHPENGRYFTNNSGKAILLTGSHTWANFQESRTPDEALFDYDAYLKMLKEHNHNFIRQWTWEHSKNASWTSDEVLFSPLPYKTVVRNGKEFYDLSQWNEAYFNRLLTRIKEAGDLGIYVSVMLFQGWSQNRLDTPGSDPWVFHPLNPANNINGIGKSVKNNGFDEEKMGTLHSVNNGDVLKHQEAYVKKVIETVNDLDNVLYEIINEGGTKEWQYHMINLVKAIEKNMPHQHPVGMTPSVVVSPPMFNDDLWESPADWISPTPEPISWMYKGTDFIQDYKNDPPANTGEKVVILDTDHLGGHWGTYMWAWKSFVRGHNPIFMDSWVPLAGHYNRQKSPEIYYIGGVTKNDADHPDYEPLRKSMGDIHALANRIDLANMTPQDQLCSTRFCLAKPGEEYVVYLPEGTGTLDLRNANVEFDVEWFFPVLNRTIKGTETLKGGTYIPIVAPFTGASVLYLKKK
;
A
#
# COMPACT_ATOMS: atom_id res chain seq x y z
N MET A 1 65.97 -15.27 -6.01
CA MET A 1 64.72 -15.73 -5.38
C MET A 1 63.57 -14.87 -5.90
N LYS A 2 62.79 -15.36 -6.87
CA LYS A 2 61.61 -14.64 -7.39
C LYS A 2 60.41 -15.00 -6.51
N ARG A 3 59.82 -14.01 -5.84
CA ARG A 3 58.61 -14.17 -5.03
C ARG A 3 57.41 -14.41 -5.95
N ILE A 4 56.77 -15.56 -5.80
CA ILE A 4 55.47 -15.87 -6.42
C ILE A 4 54.40 -15.36 -5.47
N ILE A 5 53.61 -14.39 -5.91
CA ILE A 5 52.41 -13.92 -5.20
C ILE A 5 51.24 -14.74 -5.74
N PRO A 6 50.48 -15.48 -4.91
CA PRO A 6 49.31 -16.20 -5.37
C PRO A 6 48.16 -15.20 -5.59
N VAL A 7 47.69 -15.11 -6.82
CA VAL A 7 46.44 -14.41 -7.15
C VAL A 7 45.29 -15.30 -6.71
N ILE A 8 44.59 -14.92 -5.64
CA ILE A 8 43.34 -15.54 -5.22
C ILE A 8 42.24 -14.98 -6.14
N LEU A 9 41.80 -15.79 -7.10
CA LEU A 9 40.60 -15.53 -7.90
C LEU A 9 39.37 -15.82 -7.03
N LEU A 10 38.76 -14.75 -6.51
CA LEU A 10 37.41 -14.79 -5.92
C LEU A 10 36.40 -14.91 -7.06
N PHE A 11 35.86 -16.10 -7.27
CA PHE A 11 34.67 -16.29 -8.09
C PHE A 11 33.45 -15.77 -7.31
N PHE A 12 32.96 -14.59 -7.68
CA PHE A 12 31.60 -14.19 -7.33
C PHE A 12 30.65 -15.04 -8.16
N ALA A 13 30.04 -16.05 -7.53
CA ALA A 13 28.90 -16.75 -8.10
C ALA A 13 27.70 -15.80 -8.02
N SER A 14 27.46 -15.04 -9.09
CA SER A 14 26.20 -14.34 -9.30
C SER A 14 25.14 -15.40 -9.58
N PHE A 15 24.39 -15.81 -8.56
CA PHE A 15 23.14 -16.54 -8.80
C PHE A 15 22.20 -15.56 -9.52
N PRO A 16 21.69 -15.89 -10.71
CA PRO A 16 20.58 -15.14 -11.26
C PRO A 16 19.42 -15.32 -10.28
N ILE A 17 19.05 -14.23 -9.60
CA ILE A 17 17.77 -14.16 -8.92
C ILE A 17 16.75 -14.31 -10.03
N ALA A 18 16.21 -15.51 -10.21
CA ALA A 18 15.07 -15.70 -11.10
C ALA A 18 13.99 -14.75 -10.59
N ALA A 19 13.56 -13.81 -11.43
CA ALA A 19 12.39 -12.99 -11.13
C ALA A 19 11.26 -13.94 -10.73
N GLN A 20 10.51 -13.60 -9.68
CA GLN A 20 9.33 -14.37 -9.32
C GLN A 20 8.42 -14.38 -10.54
N GLN A 21 8.36 -15.53 -11.22
CA GLN A 21 7.47 -15.69 -12.35
C GLN A 21 6.05 -15.65 -11.78
N MET A 22 5.28 -14.64 -12.19
CA MET A 22 3.87 -14.57 -11.86
C MET A 22 3.19 -15.79 -12.50
N ASP A 23 2.36 -16.47 -11.72
CA ASP A 23 1.73 -17.73 -12.10
C ASP A 23 0.24 -17.63 -11.78
N GLY A 24 -0.48 -16.91 -12.63
CA GLY A 24 -1.89 -16.57 -12.44
C GLY A 24 -2.13 -15.42 -11.47
N PRO A 25 -3.37 -14.88 -11.46
CA PRO A 25 -3.77 -13.80 -10.57
C PRO A 25 -3.69 -14.22 -9.10
N LEU A 26 -3.44 -13.23 -8.24
CA LEU A 26 -3.51 -13.43 -6.80
C LEU A 26 -4.93 -13.84 -6.38
N ARG A 27 -5.01 -14.68 -5.35
CA ARG A 27 -6.23 -15.02 -4.62
C ARG A 27 -5.89 -15.21 -3.15
N VAL A 28 -6.87 -15.07 -2.26
CA VAL A 28 -6.66 -15.32 -0.82
C VAL A 28 -6.12 -16.74 -0.62
N HIS A 29 -5.08 -16.91 0.20
CA HIS A 29 -4.50 -18.23 0.45
C HIS A 29 -5.49 -19.09 1.25
N PRO A 30 -5.82 -20.32 0.79
CA PRO A 30 -6.91 -21.10 1.36
C PRO A 30 -6.68 -21.52 2.81
N GLU A 31 -5.43 -21.83 3.17
CA GLU A 31 -5.08 -22.24 4.54
C GLU A 31 -4.68 -21.06 5.46
N ASN A 32 -4.47 -19.86 4.90
CA ASN A 32 -4.00 -18.72 5.67
C ASN A 32 -4.45 -17.41 5.03
N GLY A 33 -5.68 -17.00 5.33
CA GLY A 33 -6.31 -15.81 4.75
C GLY A 33 -5.65 -14.46 5.09
N ARG A 34 -4.52 -14.46 5.80
CA ARG A 34 -3.66 -13.27 6.03
C ARG A 34 -2.81 -12.89 4.82
N TYR A 35 -2.62 -13.84 3.90
CA TYR A 35 -1.74 -13.68 2.74
C TYR A 35 -2.45 -14.10 1.46
N PHE A 36 -1.93 -13.62 0.34
CA PHE A 36 -2.35 -14.10 -0.97
C PHE A 36 -1.59 -15.36 -1.38
N THR A 37 -2.05 -16.00 -2.43
CA THR A 37 -1.35 -17.03 -3.19
C THR A 37 -1.67 -16.86 -4.67
N ASN A 38 -0.92 -17.57 -5.51
CA ASN A 38 -1.21 -17.72 -6.93
C ASN A 38 -1.22 -19.23 -7.26
N ASN A 39 -1.09 -19.63 -8.53
CA ASN A 39 -1.14 -21.05 -8.90
C ASN A 39 0.02 -21.89 -8.31
N SER A 40 1.08 -21.26 -7.82
CA SER A 40 2.15 -21.94 -7.10
C SER A 40 1.73 -22.53 -5.74
N GLY A 41 0.65 -22.01 -5.15
CA GLY A 41 0.21 -22.39 -3.80
C GLY A 41 1.08 -21.86 -2.66
N LYS A 42 2.10 -21.05 -2.95
CA LYS A 42 2.92 -20.39 -1.92
C LYS A 42 2.16 -19.21 -1.31
N ALA A 43 2.28 -19.01 0.00
CA ALA A 43 1.86 -17.75 0.63
C ALA A 43 2.76 -16.60 0.18
N ILE A 44 2.14 -15.51 -0.29
CA ILE A 44 2.79 -14.33 -0.85
C ILE A 44 2.51 -13.15 0.09
N LEU A 45 3.58 -12.60 0.67
CA LEU A 45 3.56 -11.32 1.35
C LEU A 45 3.68 -10.21 0.31
N LEU A 46 2.78 -9.24 0.35
CA LEU A 46 2.89 -8.00 -0.42
C LEU A 46 3.57 -6.92 0.43
N THR A 47 4.59 -6.28 -0.13
CA THR A 47 5.21 -5.12 0.49
C THR A 47 5.91 -4.27 -0.56
N GLY A 48 5.79 -2.95 -0.41
CA GLY A 48 6.51 -2.02 -1.25
C GLY A 48 6.10 -0.57 -1.05
N SER A 49 6.79 0.30 -1.78
CA SER A 49 6.58 1.76 -1.74
C SER A 49 5.71 2.23 -2.89
N HIS A 50 4.88 3.24 -2.64
CA HIS A 50 4.13 3.99 -3.66
C HIS A 50 4.29 5.49 -3.50
N THR A 51 4.02 6.26 -4.56
CA THR A 51 4.11 7.72 -4.55
C THR A 51 3.05 8.31 -5.47
N TRP A 52 2.69 9.57 -5.24
CA TRP A 52 1.58 10.29 -5.88
C TRP A 52 1.66 10.44 -7.40
N ALA A 53 2.85 10.26 -7.98
CA ALA A 53 3.09 10.41 -9.41
C ALA A 53 3.36 9.07 -10.15
N ASN A 54 3.23 7.94 -9.45
CA ASN A 54 3.64 6.64 -9.96
C ASN A 54 2.72 6.04 -11.04
N PHE A 55 1.56 6.66 -11.32
CA PHE A 55 0.72 6.35 -12.47
C PHE A 55 0.40 7.58 -13.32
N GLN A 56 -0.33 8.55 -12.75
CA GLN A 56 -0.53 9.86 -13.36
C GLN A 56 0.56 10.84 -12.89
N GLU A 57 0.90 11.82 -13.71
CA GLU A 57 1.70 12.95 -13.25
C GLU A 57 0.98 13.64 -12.09
N SER A 58 1.75 14.09 -11.11
CA SER A 58 1.35 15.05 -10.08
C SER A 58 2.55 15.96 -9.90
N ARG A 59 2.51 17.13 -10.55
CA ARG A 59 3.66 18.04 -10.63
C ARG A 59 3.24 19.49 -10.74
N THR A 60 4.11 20.40 -10.33
CA THR A 60 3.99 21.81 -10.71
C THR A 60 4.42 22.00 -12.18
N PRO A 61 3.98 23.08 -12.88
CA PRO A 61 4.26 23.26 -14.31
C PRO A 61 5.73 23.18 -14.71
N ASP A 62 6.63 23.63 -13.84
CA ASP A 62 8.07 23.72 -14.10
C ASP A 62 8.87 22.46 -13.72
N GLU A 63 8.22 21.49 -13.06
CA GLU A 63 8.84 20.23 -12.66
C GLU A 63 8.92 19.21 -13.81
N ALA A 64 9.95 18.37 -13.77
CA ALA A 64 10.12 17.28 -14.73
C ALA A 64 9.00 16.23 -14.61
N LEU A 65 8.83 15.43 -15.67
CA LEU A 65 7.95 14.27 -15.64
C LEU A 65 8.49 13.19 -14.69
N PHE A 66 7.58 12.38 -14.15
CA PHE A 66 7.95 11.27 -13.27
C PHE A 66 8.84 10.24 -13.97
N ASP A 67 10.00 9.95 -13.38
CA ASP A 67 10.91 8.91 -13.85
C ASP A 67 10.46 7.54 -13.33
N TYR A 68 9.59 6.88 -14.11
CA TYR A 68 9.03 5.58 -13.75
C TYR A 68 10.09 4.47 -13.70
N ASP A 69 11.10 4.51 -14.57
CA ASP A 69 12.18 3.52 -14.61
C ASP A 69 13.07 3.61 -13.36
N ALA A 70 13.43 4.83 -12.96
CA ALA A 70 14.17 5.06 -11.72
C ALA A 70 13.38 4.62 -10.48
N TYR A 71 12.07 4.85 -10.48
CA TYR A 71 11.18 4.37 -9.42
C TYR A 71 11.12 2.84 -9.35
N LEU A 72 10.92 2.14 -10.48
CA LEU A 72 10.95 0.68 -10.50
C LEU A 72 12.31 0.12 -10.07
N LYS A 73 13.41 0.77 -10.47
CA LYS A 73 14.75 0.42 -10.01
C LYS A 73 14.89 0.57 -8.49
N MET A 74 14.41 1.67 -7.91
CA MET A 74 14.41 1.89 -6.47
C MET A 74 13.65 0.77 -5.75
N LEU A 75 12.46 0.38 -6.22
CA LEU A 75 11.71 -0.74 -5.63
C LEU A 75 12.50 -2.06 -5.67
N LYS A 76 13.16 -2.35 -6.79
CA LYS A 76 13.94 -3.58 -6.94
C LYS A 76 15.20 -3.60 -6.08
N GLU A 77 15.89 -2.47 -5.96
CA GLU A 77 17.05 -2.33 -5.06
C GLU A 77 16.66 -2.55 -3.59
N HIS A 78 15.40 -2.26 -3.23
CA HIS A 78 14.84 -2.51 -1.91
C HIS A 78 14.08 -3.83 -1.77
N ASN A 79 14.12 -4.72 -2.77
CA ASN A 79 13.42 -6.01 -2.77
C ASN A 79 11.89 -5.88 -2.52
N HIS A 80 11.28 -4.80 -3.00
CA HIS A 80 9.83 -4.60 -2.97
C HIS A 80 9.17 -5.38 -4.10
N ASN A 81 7.94 -5.85 -3.84
CA ASN A 81 7.17 -6.66 -4.79
C ASN A 81 5.73 -6.13 -4.99
N PHE A 82 5.41 -4.95 -4.48
CA PHE A 82 4.07 -4.38 -4.57
C PHE A 82 4.08 -2.86 -4.78
N ILE A 83 3.17 -2.38 -5.62
CA ILE A 83 2.90 -0.97 -5.87
C ILE A 83 1.40 -0.73 -5.67
N ARG A 84 1.04 0.36 -5.00
CA ARG A 84 -0.28 0.97 -5.12
C ARG A 84 -0.19 2.12 -6.12
N GLN A 85 -0.92 2.08 -7.23
CA GLN A 85 -0.94 3.19 -8.19
C GLN A 85 -1.75 4.36 -7.65
N TRP A 86 -1.33 5.59 -7.96
CA TRP A 86 -2.08 6.77 -7.58
C TRP A 86 -2.87 7.35 -8.76
N THR A 87 -4.20 7.41 -8.59
CA THR A 87 -5.13 7.97 -9.58
C THR A 87 -5.60 9.36 -9.14
N TRP A 88 -5.71 10.27 -10.09
CA TRP A 88 -6.21 11.64 -9.95
C TRP A 88 -7.38 11.86 -10.91
N GLU A 89 -8.50 12.37 -10.39
CA GLU A 89 -9.74 12.50 -11.17
C GLU A 89 -9.97 13.88 -11.80
N HIS A 90 -9.11 14.85 -11.52
CA HIS A 90 -9.19 16.23 -12.02
C HIS A 90 -7.86 16.63 -12.64
N SER A 91 -7.84 17.62 -13.53
CA SER A 91 -6.61 17.95 -14.28
C SER A 91 -5.70 18.97 -13.59
N LYS A 92 -6.23 19.72 -12.62
CA LYS A 92 -5.55 20.91 -12.10
C LYS A 92 -6.01 21.31 -10.70
N ASN A 93 -5.10 21.87 -9.92
CA ASN A 93 -5.23 22.32 -8.53
C ASN A 93 -5.31 21.19 -7.51
N ALA A 94 -4.79 21.43 -6.32
CA ALA A 94 -4.60 20.42 -5.30
C ALA A 94 -5.03 20.95 -3.93
N SER A 95 -5.83 20.21 -3.18
CA SER A 95 -6.47 20.68 -1.94
C SER A 95 -5.49 21.02 -0.80
N TRP A 96 -4.22 20.63 -0.93
CA TRP A 96 -3.17 20.87 0.07
C TRP A 96 -2.29 22.10 -0.21
N THR A 97 -2.39 22.72 -1.39
CA THR A 97 -1.52 23.83 -1.80
C THR A 97 -2.27 24.88 -2.62
N SER A 98 -1.79 26.12 -2.59
CA SER A 98 -2.23 27.18 -3.50
C SER A 98 -1.48 27.18 -4.82
N ASP A 99 -0.40 26.39 -4.93
CA ASP A 99 0.35 26.26 -6.16
C ASP A 99 -0.48 25.55 -7.22
N GLU A 100 -0.21 25.89 -8.48
CA GLU A 100 -0.74 25.12 -9.58
C GLU A 100 -0.09 23.74 -9.60
N VAL A 101 -0.91 22.71 -9.41
CA VAL A 101 -0.53 21.31 -9.59
C VAL A 101 -1.31 20.76 -10.76
N LEU A 102 -0.63 20.08 -11.67
CA LEU A 102 -1.18 19.48 -12.88
C LEU A 102 -1.21 17.96 -12.75
N PHE A 103 -2.32 17.37 -13.20
CA PHE A 103 -2.51 15.93 -13.22
C PHE A 103 -2.83 15.44 -14.63
N SER A 104 -2.11 14.41 -15.08
CA SER A 104 -2.27 13.89 -16.45
C SER A 104 -1.65 12.50 -16.62
N PRO A 105 -2.05 11.72 -17.64
CA PRO A 105 -3.26 11.90 -18.45
C PRO A 105 -4.53 11.69 -17.62
N LEU A 106 -5.69 12.07 -18.15
CA LEU A 106 -7.02 11.71 -17.61
C LEU A 106 -7.72 10.72 -18.55
N PRO A 107 -8.72 9.95 -18.09
CA PRO A 107 -9.28 8.83 -18.85
C PRO A 107 -10.12 9.23 -20.08
N TYR A 108 -10.57 10.48 -20.19
CA TYR A 108 -11.45 10.95 -21.26
C TYR A 108 -10.70 11.82 -22.26
N LYS A 109 -11.09 11.73 -23.53
CA LYS A 109 -10.49 12.50 -24.62
C LYS A 109 -10.80 13.99 -24.49
N THR A 110 -9.78 14.83 -24.67
CA THR A 110 -9.93 16.29 -24.73
C THR A 110 -10.33 16.74 -26.15
N VAL A 111 -11.27 17.68 -26.23
CA VAL A 111 -11.72 18.36 -27.46
C VAL A 111 -11.71 19.88 -27.26
N VAL A 112 -11.42 20.64 -28.31
CA VAL A 112 -11.43 22.11 -28.26
C VAL A 112 -12.70 22.65 -28.90
N ARG A 113 -13.42 23.51 -28.19
CA ARG A 113 -14.56 24.28 -28.72
C ARG A 113 -14.37 25.77 -28.40
N ASN A 114 -14.40 26.61 -29.44
CA ASN A 114 -14.24 28.06 -29.31
C ASN A 114 -12.98 28.47 -28.50
N GLY A 115 -11.87 27.77 -28.70
CA GLY A 115 -10.61 28.04 -28.01
C GLY A 115 -10.53 27.56 -26.55
N LYS A 116 -11.56 26.87 -26.03
CA LYS A 116 -11.55 26.24 -24.70
C LYS A 116 -11.54 24.71 -24.82
N GLU A 117 -10.79 24.05 -23.95
CA GLU A 117 -10.75 22.60 -23.82
C GLU A 117 -11.94 22.06 -23.01
N PHE A 118 -12.46 20.91 -23.45
CA PHE A 118 -13.51 20.14 -22.81
C PHE A 118 -13.20 18.64 -22.92
N TYR A 119 -13.84 17.82 -22.10
CA TYR A 119 -13.81 16.37 -22.22
C TYR A 119 -15.00 15.86 -23.03
N ASP A 120 -14.75 14.89 -23.92
CA ASP A 120 -15.79 14.04 -24.49
C ASP A 120 -15.84 12.73 -23.71
N LEU A 121 -16.80 12.63 -22.79
CA LEU A 121 -16.99 11.47 -21.92
C LEU A 121 -17.47 10.22 -22.66
N SER A 122 -17.82 10.35 -23.95
CA SER A 122 -18.13 9.20 -24.82
C SER A 122 -16.90 8.61 -25.50
N GLN A 123 -15.73 9.24 -25.36
CA GLN A 123 -14.47 8.81 -25.97
C GLN A 123 -13.36 8.69 -24.94
N TRP A 124 -12.73 7.51 -24.90
CA TRP A 124 -11.57 7.26 -24.05
C TRP A 124 -10.33 7.98 -24.56
N ASN A 125 -9.47 8.39 -23.63
CA ASN A 125 -8.12 8.82 -23.92
C ASN A 125 -7.21 7.59 -23.94
N GLU A 126 -6.89 7.08 -25.13
CA GLU A 126 -6.03 5.90 -25.28
C GLU A 126 -4.65 6.06 -24.62
N ALA A 127 -4.12 7.30 -24.49
CA ALA A 127 -2.84 7.52 -23.80
C ALA A 127 -2.90 7.17 -22.30
N TYR A 128 -4.06 7.34 -21.66
CA TYR A 128 -4.27 6.95 -20.26
C TYR A 128 -4.22 5.42 -20.09
N PHE A 129 -5.00 4.70 -20.90
CA PHE A 129 -5.09 3.25 -20.82
C PHE A 129 -3.82 2.55 -21.33
N ASN A 130 -3.16 3.09 -22.35
CA ASN A 130 -1.85 2.61 -22.77
C ASN A 130 -0.81 2.78 -21.68
N ARG A 131 -0.79 3.93 -20.98
CA ARG A 131 0.11 4.14 -19.83
C ARG A 131 -0.18 3.13 -18.71
N LEU A 132 -1.45 2.91 -18.38
CA LEU A 132 -1.87 1.94 -17.37
C LEU A 132 -1.33 0.54 -17.71
N LEU A 133 -1.61 0.06 -18.91
CA LEU A 133 -1.17 -1.24 -19.40
C LEU A 133 0.36 -1.37 -19.39
N THR A 134 1.07 -0.37 -19.93
CA THR A 134 2.54 -0.38 -20.02
C THR A 134 3.17 -0.42 -18.64
N ARG A 135 2.76 0.46 -17.71
CA ARG A 135 3.35 0.51 -16.37
C ARG A 135 3.12 -0.80 -15.59
N ILE A 136 1.94 -1.41 -15.69
CA ILE A 136 1.67 -2.69 -15.02
C ILE A 136 2.50 -3.81 -15.63
N LYS A 137 2.69 -3.85 -16.96
CA LYS A 137 3.56 -4.82 -17.62
C LYS A 137 5.02 -4.68 -17.19
N GLU A 138 5.55 -3.46 -17.19
CA GLU A 138 6.92 -3.17 -16.76
C GLU A 138 7.16 -3.55 -15.29
N ALA A 139 6.19 -3.29 -14.40
CA ALA A 139 6.23 -3.78 -13.03
C ALA A 139 6.18 -5.32 -12.96
N GLY A 140 5.30 -5.94 -13.76
CA GLY A 140 5.12 -7.40 -13.83
C GLY A 140 6.38 -8.14 -14.31
N ASP A 141 7.07 -7.61 -15.31
CA ASP A 141 8.36 -8.12 -15.81
C ASP A 141 9.45 -8.15 -14.72
N LEU A 142 9.28 -7.33 -13.68
CA LEU A 142 10.16 -7.26 -12.52
C LEU A 142 9.63 -8.04 -11.31
N GLY A 143 8.51 -8.77 -11.44
CA GLY A 143 7.88 -9.52 -10.35
C GLY A 143 7.19 -8.63 -9.32
N ILE A 144 6.66 -7.48 -9.74
CA ILE A 144 5.96 -6.52 -8.87
C ILE A 144 4.45 -6.55 -9.17
N TYR A 145 3.66 -6.77 -8.13
CA TYR A 145 2.20 -6.67 -8.13
C TYR A 145 1.75 -5.21 -8.06
N VAL A 146 0.60 -4.90 -8.66
CA VAL A 146 0.07 -3.55 -8.77
C VAL A 146 -1.38 -3.50 -8.32
N SER A 147 -1.67 -2.73 -7.27
CA SER A 147 -3.02 -2.28 -6.97
C SER A 147 -3.39 -1.10 -7.85
N VAL A 148 -4.38 -1.29 -8.72
CA VAL A 148 -4.97 -0.25 -9.56
C VAL A 148 -6.02 0.49 -8.73
N MET A 149 -5.68 1.67 -8.25
CA MET A 149 -6.59 2.57 -7.57
C MET A 149 -7.57 3.18 -8.58
N LEU A 150 -8.86 2.88 -8.45
CA LEU A 150 -9.86 3.28 -9.45
C LEU A 150 -10.25 4.76 -9.30
N PHE A 151 -10.43 5.23 -8.06
CA PHE A 151 -10.94 6.57 -7.75
C PHE A 151 -10.20 7.21 -6.57
N GLN A 152 -10.43 8.50 -6.30
CA GLN A 152 -9.81 9.23 -5.20
C GLN A 152 -10.71 10.31 -4.58
N GLY A 153 -10.95 10.19 -3.28
CA GLY A 153 -11.67 11.19 -2.47
C GLY A 153 -10.77 12.18 -1.76
N TRP A 154 -9.47 11.89 -1.59
CA TRP A 154 -8.58 12.72 -0.77
C TRP A 154 -8.59 14.20 -1.18
N SER A 155 -8.42 14.49 -2.48
CA SER A 155 -8.49 15.87 -2.94
C SER A 155 -9.93 16.37 -3.06
N GLN A 156 -10.85 15.52 -3.51
CA GLN A 156 -12.24 15.91 -3.81
C GLN A 156 -13.02 16.33 -2.56
N ASN A 157 -12.67 15.77 -1.40
CA ASN A 157 -13.38 15.96 -0.15
C ASN A 157 -12.67 16.92 0.82
N ARG A 158 -11.83 17.84 0.29
CA ARG A 158 -11.11 18.86 1.09
C ARG A 158 -11.11 20.22 0.38
N LEU A 159 -11.84 21.19 0.94
CA LEU A 159 -12.04 22.54 0.35
C LEU A 159 -11.46 23.68 1.20
N ASP A 160 -10.60 23.39 2.17
CA ASP A 160 -10.10 24.35 3.15
C ASP A 160 -8.91 25.20 2.65
N THR A 161 -8.35 24.85 1.50
CA THR A 161 -7.32 25.65 0.81
C THR A 161 -7.96 26.58 -0.24
N PRO A 162 -7.81 27.92 -0.10
CA PRO A 162 -8.43 28.87 -1.03
C PRO A 162 -8.02 28.63 -2.49
N GLY A 163 -9.00 28.61 -3.41
CA GLY A 163 -8.75 28.48 -4.84
C GLY A 163 -8.36 27.08 -5.31
N SER A 164 -8.37 26.07 -4.42
CA SER A 164 -7.86 24.73 -4.70
C SER A 164 -8.95 23.68 -5.01
N ASP A 165 -10.22 24.07 -5.13
CA ASP A 165 -11.35 23.15 -5.36
C ASP A 165 -11.14 22.32 -6.64
N PRO A 166 -10.86 21.00 -6.52
CA PRO A 166 -10.55 20.16 -7.67
C PRO A 166 -11.79 19.88 -8.53
N TRP A 167 -13.01 20.02 -7.99
CA TRP A 167 -14.24 19.80 -8.74
C TRP A 167 -14.35 20.75 -9.94
N VAL A 168 -13.78 21.95 -9.84
CA VAL A 168 -13.76 22.96 -10.92
C VAL A 168 -13.06 22.44 -12.18
N PHE A 169 -12.11 21.51 -12.05
CA PHE A 169 -11.31 20.95 -13.15
C PHE A 169 -11.62 19.48 -13.45
N HIS A 170 -12.63 18.94 -12.78
CA HIS A 170 -13.02 17.54 -12.92
C HIS A 170 -13.72 17.28 -14.28
N PRO A 171 -13.45 16.18 -15.01
CA PRO A 171 -14.13 15.85 -16.26
C PRO A 171 -15.64 15.69 -16.13
N LEU A 172 -16.09 15.11 -15.01
CA LEU A 172 -17.50 14.93 -14.70
C LEU A 172 -18.19 16.21 -14.21
N ASN A 173 -17.49 17.34 -14.09
CA ASN A 173 -18.14 18.63 -13.90
C ASN A 173 -18.83 19.05 -15.21
N PRO A 174 -20.13 19.41 -15.20
CA PRO A 174 -20.88 19.77 -16.40
C PRO A 174 -20.32 20.99 -17.15
N ALA A 175 -19.47 21.81 -16.51
CA ALA A 175 -18.79 22.94 -17.16
C ALA A 175 -17.58 22.51 -18.03
N ASN A 176 -17.12 21.27 -17.86
CA ASN A 176 -15.88 20.76 -18.45
C ASN A 176 -16.12 19.67 -19.50
N ASN A 177 -17.33 19.14 -19.64
CA ASN A 177 -17.63 18.14 -20.67
C ASN A 177 -18.67 18.60 -21.70
N ILE A 178 -18.61 18.01 -22.89
CA ILE A 178 -19.54 18.32 -23.99
C ILE A 178 -20.83 17.48 -23.96
N ASN A 179 -20.89 16.48 -23.08
CA ASN A 179 -21.96 15.49 -23.01
C ASN A 179 -23.12 15.95 -22.10
N GLY A 180 -22.90 16.99 -21.29
CA GLY A 180 -23.90 17.54 -20.38
C GLY A 180 -24.10 16.72 -19.10
N ILE A 181 -23.13 15.85 -18.78
CA ILE A 181 -23.13 14.94 -17.63
C ILE A 181 -22.73 15.67 -16.35
N GLY A 182 -23.25 15.20 -15.20
CA GLY A 182 -22.83 15.68 -13.87
C GLY A 182 -23.67 16.81 -13.29
N LYS A 183 -24.79 17.17 -13.92
CA LYS A 183 -25.69 18.23 -13.40
C LYS A 183 -26.36 17.87 -12.07
N SER A 184 -26.53 16.58 -11.80
CA SER A 184 -27.11 16.08 -10.54
C SER A 184 -26.12 16.09 -9.38
N VAL A 185 -24.81 16.04 -9.68
CA VAL A 185 -23.77 15.92 -8.66
C VAL A 185 -23.76 17.13 -7.74
N LYS A 186 -23.77 16.87 -6.44
CA LYS A 186 -23.55 17.88 -5.41
C LYS A 186 -22.08 17.87 -4.99
N ASN A 187 -21.45 19.05 -4.99
CA ASN A 187 -20.15 19.25 -4.38
C ASN A 187 -20.34 20.07 -3.09
N ASN A 188 -20.26 19.39 -1.96
CA ASN A 188 -20.31 19.95 -0.61
C ASN A 188 -19.00 19.69 0.16
N GLY A 189 -17.94 19.26 -0.54
CA GLY A 189 -16.63 19.00 0.04
C GLY A 189 -16.51 17.69 0.82
N PHE A 190 -17.47 16.78 0.71
CA PHE A 190 -17.37 15.41 1.25
C PHE A 190 -18.37 14.49 0.55
N ASP A 191 -18.20 13.17 0.65
CA ASP A 191 -19.14 12.21 0.07
C ASP A 191 -20.34 11.96 1.00
N GLU A 192 -21.55 12.04 0.46
CA GLU A 192 -22.78 11.90 1.24
C GLU A 192 -23.82 11.02 0.54
N GLU A 193 -24.22 9.96 1.23
CA GLU A 193 -25.08 8.90 0.70
C GLU A 193 -26.46 9.41 0.25
N LYS A 194 -26.99 10.46 0.89
CA LYS A 194 -28.33 10.98 0.63
C LYS A 194 -28.38 12.12 -0.40
N MET A 195 -27.25 12.69 -0.79
CA MET A 195 -27.23 13.91 -1.60
C MET A 195 -26.77 13.72 -3.05
N GLY A 196 -26.30 12.54 -3.46
CA GLY A 196 -25.80 12.36 -4.82
C GLY A 196 -24.48 13.10 -5.05
N THR A 197 -23.51 12.97 -4.13
CA THR A 197 -22.13 13.45 -4.31
C THR A 197 -21.36 12.60 -5.32
N LEU A 198 -20.15 13.02 -5.70
CA LEU A 198 -19.37 12.37 -6.75
C LEU A 198 -19.26 10.85 -6.56
N HIS A 199 -19.00 10.36 -5.34
CA HIS A 199 -18.85 8.93 -5.05
C HIS A 199 -20.01 8.41 -4.19
N SER A 200 -21.23 8.52 -4.71
CA SER A 200 -22.45 7.98 -4.10
C SER A 200 -23.33 7.31 -5.16
N VAL A 201 -24.10 6.28 -4.78
CA VAL A 201 -24.93 5.50 -5.73
C VAL A 201 -26.05 6.31 -6.39
N ASN A 202 -26.47 7.42 -5.78
CA ASN A 202 -27.54 8.29 -6.26
C ASN A 202 -27.03 9.54 -7.01
N ASN A 203 -25.78 9.51 -7.49
CA ASN A 203 -25.16 10.63 -8.21
C ASN A 203 -25.66 10.84 -9.66
N GLY A 204 -26.65 10.06 -10.11
CA GLY A 204 -27.39 10.27 -11.35
C GLY A 204 -26.70 9.67 -12.58
N ASP A 205 -26.48 10.48 -13.62
CA ASP A 205 -25.87 10.04 -14.88
C ASP A 205 -24.36 9.76 -14.76
N VAL A 206 -23.74 10.20 -13.67
CA VAL A 206 -22.33 9.98 -13.36
C VAL A 206 -22.03 8.52 -13.01
N LEU A 207 -22.91 7.82 -12.29
CA LEU A 207 -22.67 6.42 -11.89
C LEU A 207 -22.37 5.56 -13.11
N LYS A 208 -23.13 5.71 -14.20
CA LYS A 208 -22.93 4.93 -15.44
C LYS A 208 -21.56 5.20 -16.08
N HIS A 209 -21.03 6.41 -15.95
CA HIS A 209 -19.70 6.74 -16.47
C HIS A 209 -18.59 6.19 -15.57
N GLN A 210 -18.78 6.21 -14.26
CA GLN A 210 -17.88 5.54 -13.31
C GLN A 210 -17.85 4.03 -13.59
N GLU A 211 -19.00 3.38 -13.76
CA GLU A 211 -19.11 1.96 -14.10
C GLU A 211 -18.44 1.64 -15.44
N ALA A 212 -18.65 2.48 -16.46
CA ALA A 212 -18.01 2.33 -17.77
C ALA A 212 -16.49 2.49 -17.69
N TYR A 213 -15.99 3.40 -16.85
CA TYR A 213 -14.57 3.59 -16.60
C TYR A 213 -13.98 2.36 -15.90
N VAL A 214 -14.61 1.84 -14.84
CA VAL A 214 -14.18 0.59 -14.16
C VAL A 214 -14.11 -0.55 -15.17
N LYS A 215 -15.15 -0.72 -15.99
CA LYS A 215 -15.16 -1.73 -17.05
C LYS A 215 -14.00 -1.57 -18.03
N LYS A 216 -13.71 -0.35 -18.49
CA LYS A 216 -12.61 -0.08 -19.42
C LYS A 216 -11.24 -0.33 -18.79
N VAL A 217 -11.05 -0.01 -17.51
CA VAL A 217 -9.84 -0.36 -16.75
C VAL A 217 -9.66 -1.88 -16.75
N ILE A 218 -10.68 -2.63 -16.34
CA ILE A 218 -10.64 -4.10 -16.31
C ILE A 218 -10.32 -4.67 -17.70
N GLU A 219 -11.03 -4.24 -18.75
CA GLU A 219 -10.76 -4.68 -20.13
C GLU A 219 -9.34 -4.38 -20.61
N THR A 220 -8.67 -3.38 -20.02
CA THR A 220 -7.31 -2.98 -20.39
C THR A 220 -6.26 -3.90 -19.74
N VAL A 221 -6.53 -4.45 -18.56
CA VAL A 221 -5.50 -5.11 -17.73
C VAL A 221 -5.85 -6.53 -17.29
N ASN A 222 -7.04 -7.04 -17.63
CA ASN A 222 -7.51 -8.33 -17.14
C ASN A 222 -6.62 -9.51 -17.54
N ASP A 223 -5.84 -9.41 -18.62
CA ASP A 223 -4.93 -10.47 -19.04
C ASP A 223 -3.61 -10.54 -18.23
N LEU A 224 -3.41 -9.65 -17.25
CA LEU A 224 -2.17 -9.54 -16.46
C LEU A 224 -2.31 -10.19 -15.09
N ASP A 225 -1.41 -11.11 -14.73
CA ASP A 225 -1.43 -11.81 -13.43
C ASP A 225 -1.16 -10.90 -12.22
N ASN A 226 -0.46 -9.78 -12.44
CA ASN A 226 0.08 -8.96 -11.37
C ASN A 226 -0.87 -7.83 -10.91
N VAL A 227 -2.17 -7.96 -11.16
CA VAL A 227 -3.18 -6.92 -10.86
C VAL A 227 -3.98 -7.23 -9.59
N LEU A 228 -4.22 -6.18 -8.81
CA LEU A 228 -5.29 -6.08 -7.81
C LEU A 228 -6.04 -4.77 -8.07
N TYR A 229 -7.27 -4.64 -7.58
CA TYR A 229 -8.00 -3.36 -7.62
C TYR A 229 -8.17 -2.78 -6.22
N GLU A 230 -8.09 -1.47 -6.12
CA GLU A 230 -8.53 -0.68 -4.96
C GLU A 230 -9.66 0.23 -5.43
N ILE A 231 -10.79 0.23 -4.73
CA ILE A 231 -11.93 1.03 -5.17
C ILE A 231 -11.63 2.53 -5.12
N ILE A 232 -11.21 3.06 -3.97
CA ILE A 232 -11.07 4.51 -3.82
C ILE A 232 -10.15 4.91 -2.67
N ASN A 233 -9.25 5.86 -2.90
CA ASN A 233 -8.51 6.46 -1.79
C ASN A 233 -9.38 7.45 -0.99
N GLU A 234 -9.54 7.28 0.32
CA GLU A 234 -10.12 8.29 1.24
C GLU A 234 -11.48 8.92 0.83
N GLY A 235 -12.34 8.20 0.11
CA GLY A 235 -13.63 8.71 -0.38
C GLY A 235 -14.67 7.63 -0.55
N GLY A 236 -15.82 8.00 -1.12
CA GLY A 236 -16.89 7.05 -1.45
C GLY A 236 -17.77 6.67 -0.27
N THR A 237 -19.09 6.74 -0.46
CA THR A 237 -20.02 6.22 0.54
C THR A 237 -19.92 4.69 0.61
N LYS A 238 -20.25 4.10 1.77
CA LYS A 238 -20.19 2.65 1.96
C LYS A 238 -20.90 1.87 0.85
N GLU A 239 -22.16 2.20 0.60
CA GLU A 239 -22.97 1.54 -0.42
C GLU A 239 -22.37 1.69 -1.83
N TRP A 240 -21.75 2.83 -2.12
CA TRP A 240 -21.09 3.05 -3.40
C TRP A 240 -19.82 2.22 -3.54
N GLN A 241 -19.00 2.13 -2.49
CA GLN A 241 -17.83 1.24 -2.52
C GLN A 241 -18.24 -0.23 -2.68
N TYR A 242 -19.25 -0.68 -1.93
CA TYR A 242 -19.78 -2.05 -2.04
C TYR A 242 -20.33 -2.34 -3.45
N HIS A 243 -21.04 -1.36 -4.04
CA HIS A 243 -21.49 -1.45 -5.43
C HIS A 243 -20.32 -1.64 -6.40
N MET A 244 -19.27 -0.84 -6.28
CA MET A 244 -18.09 -0.93 -7.14
C MET A 244 -17.33 -2.25 -6.96
N ILE A 245 -17.19 -2.77 -5.73
CA ILE A 245 -16.59 -4.09 -5.50
C ILE A 245 -17.39 -5.18 -6.24
N ASN A 246 -18.70 -5.18 -6.06
CA ASN A 246 -19.58 -6.17 -6.69
C ASN A 246 -19.59 -6.02 -8.23
N LEU A 247 -19.48 -4.81 -8.75
CA LEU A 247 -19.36 -4.55 -10.18
C LEU A 247 -18.07 -5.16 -10.75
N VAL A 248 -16.91 -4.91 -10.14
CA VAL A 248 -15.62 -5.49 -10.58
C VAL A 248 -15.74 -7.01 -10.62
N LYS A 249 -16.21 -7.63 -9.52
CA LYS A 249 -16.40 -9.07 -9.42
C LYS A 249 -17.38 -9.61 -10.47
N ALA A 250 -18.46 -8.89 -10.75
CA ALA A 250 -19.46 -9.30 -11.75
C ALA A 250 -18.91 -9.24 -13.18
N ILE A 251 -18.06 -8.25 -13.49
CA ILE A 251 -17.40 -8.11 -14.80
C ILE A 251 -16.38 -9.25 -14.98
N GLU A 252 -15.46 -9.42 -14.03
CA GLU A 252 -14.37 -10.40 -14.15
C GLU A 252 -14.82 -11.86 -14.05
N LYS A 253 -15.99 -12.14 -13.45
CA LYS A 253 -16.58 -13.49 -13.39
C LYS A 253 -16.66 -14.17 -14.77
N ASN A 254 -16.79 -13.41 -15.85
CA ASN A 254 -16.89 -13.93 -17.21
C ASN A 254 -15.61 -13.71 -18.04
N MET A 255 -14.50 -13.35 -17.39
CA MET A 255 -13.22 -13.08 -18.02
C MET A 255 -12.17 -14.13 -17.63
N PRO A 256 -11.00 -14.20 -18.32
CA PRO A 256 -9.98 -15.18 -18.01
C PRO A 256 -9.43 -15.10 -16.58
N HIS A 257 -9.20 -13.89 -16.07
CA HIS A 257 -8.68 -13.68 -14.72
C HIS A 257 -9.71 -13.03 -13.80
N GLN A 258 -9.64 -13.40 -12.52
CA GLN A 258 -10.38 -12.79 -11.43
C GLN A 258 -9.36 -12.28 -10.41
N HIS A 259 -9.19 -10.96 -10.34
CA HIS A 259 -8.22 -10.31 -9.48
C HIS A 259 -8.83 -9.96 -8.12
N PRO A 260 -8.01 -9.85 -7.06
CA PRO A 260 -8.48 -9.39 -5.76
C PRO A 260 -8.98 -7.95 -5.82
N VAL A 261 -10.11 -7.70 -5.16
CA VAL A 261 -10.69 -6.35 -5.03
C VAL A 261 -10.59 -5.85 -3.59
N GLY A 262 -10.10 -4.64 -3.42
CA GLY A 262 -9.78 -4.04 -2.13
C GLY A 262 -10.67 -2.87 -1.74
N MET A 263 -10.85 -2.71 -0.43
CA MET A 263 -11.54 -1.57 0.16
C MET A 263 -10.68 -0.84 1.19
N THR A 264 -10.70 0.48 1.12
CA THR A 264 -9.93 1.41 1.94
C THR A 264 -10.89 2.43 2.59
N PRO A 265 -10.52 3.03 3.73
CA PRO A 265 -11.45 3.80 4.54
C PRO A 265 -11.74 5.15 3.91
N SER A 266 -12.95 5.65 4.13
CA SER A 266 -13.35 7.01 3.79
C SER A 266 -13.24 7.90 5.03
N VAL A 267 -12.48 8.99 4.95
CA VAL A 267 -12.21 9.86 6.12
C VAL A 267 -13.14 11.07 6.20
N VAL A 268 -13.78 11.46 5.09
CA VAL A 268 -14.78 12.53 5.05
C VAL A 268 -16.02 12.04 4.32
N VAL A 269 -16.89 11.36 5.06
CA VAL A 269 -18.10 10.72 4.51
C VAL A 269 -19.28 10.80 5.48
N SER A 270 -20.49 10.85 4.93
CA SER A 270 -21.76 10.78 5.68
C SER A 270 -22.67 9.68 5.11
N PRO A 271 -23.11 8.71 5.93
CA PRO A 271 -22.75 8.50 7.33
C PRO A 271 -21.25 8.16 7.52
N PRO A 272 -20.67 8.35 8.73
CA PRO A 272 -19.29 7.97 9.01
C PRO A 272 -19.05 6.48 8.72
N MET A 273 -17.84 6.18 8.24
CA MET A 273 -17.35 4.82 8.00
C MET A 273 -16.37 4.41 9.10
N PHE A 274 -16.41 3.14 9.49
CA PHE A 274 -15.58 2.55 10.52
C PHE A 274 -14.83 1.32 9.98
N ASN A 275 -13.84 0.81 10.71
CA ASN A 275 -13.12 -0.39 10.26
C ASN A 275 -14.05 -1.60 10.11
N ASP A 276 -15.14 -1.67 10.90
CA ASP A 276 -16.15 -2.74 10.79
C ASP A 276 -16.79 -2.78 9.39
N ASP A 277 -17.02 -1.62 8.76
CA ASP A 277 -17.55 -1.56 7.39
C ASP A 277 -16.54 -2.14 6.37
N LEU A 278 -15.24 -2.07 6.64
CA LEU A 278 -14.23 -2.71 5.78
C LEU A 278 -14.27 -4.24 5.97
N TRP A 279 -14.37 -4.71 7.20
CA TRP A 279 -14.45 -6.14 7.52
C TRP A 279 -15.73 -6.79 6.99
N GLU A 280 -16.87 -6.10 7.05
CA GLU A 280 -18.15 -6.57 6.53
C GLU A 280 -18.25 -6.50 4.99
N SER A 281 -17.32 -5.79 4.34
CA SER A 281 -17.36 -5.56 2.90
C SER A 281 -17.21 -6.83 2.07
N PRO A 282 -17.70 -6.84 0.82
CA PRO A 282 -17.43 -7.93 -0.12
C PRO A 282 -15.97 -7.95 -0.63
N ALA A 283 -15.07 -7.09 -0.15
CA ALA A 283 -13.67 -7.03 -0.61
C ALA A 283 -12.87 -8.28 -0.22
N ASP A 284 -11.86 -8.62 -1.03
CA ASP A 284 -10.92 -9.71 -0.77
C ASP A 284 -9.76 -9.25 0.14
N TRP A 285 -9.48 -7.94 0.15
CA TRP A 285 -8.50 -7.32 1.03
C TRP A 285 -8.94 -5.93 1.50
N ILE A 286 -8.37 -5.48 2.61
CA ILE A 286 -8.69 -4.17 3.21
C ILE A 286 -7.42 -3.44 3.69
N SER A 287 -7.49 -2.11 3.82
CA SER A 287 -6.48 -1.31 4.52
C SER A 287 -7.08 -0.46 5.63
N PRO A 288 -7.19 -0.95 6.87
CA PRO A 288 -7.81 -0.23 7.98
C PRO A 288 -7.01 1.01 8.42
N THR A 289 -7.66 1.83 9.25
CA THR A 289 -7.12 3.06 9.86
C THR A 289 -7.03 2.92 11.39
N PRO A 290 -6.22 3.73 12.11
CA PRO A 290 -6.33 3.83 13.56
C PRO A 290 -7.73 4.33 13.92
N GLU A 291 -8.31 3.74 14.95
CA GLU A 291 -9.70 4.01 15.31
C GLU A 291 -9.88 4.17 16.82
N PRO A 292 -10.62 5.19 17.30
CA PRO A 292 -11.16 6.31 16.51
C PRO A 292 -10.08 7.17 15.84
N ILE A 293 -10.36 7.66 14.64
CA ILE A 293 -9.41 8.49 13.88
C ILE A 293 -9.13 9.78 14.64
N SER A 294 -7.88 10.00 15.04
CA SER A 294 -7.51 10.99 16.06
C SER A 294 -7.80 12.45 15.66
N TRP A 295 -7.72 12.79 14.37
CA TRP A 295 -8.05 14.14 13.90
C TRP A 295 -9.56 14.40 13.79
N MET A 296 -10.37 13.35 13.58
CA MET A 296 -11.84 13.43 13.59
C MET A 296 -12.38 13.45 15.03
N TYR A 297 -11.77 12.67 15.92
CA TYR A 297 -12.20 12.50 17.31
C TYR A 297 -11.09 12.97 18.27
N LYS A 298 -10.86 14.28 18.32
CA LYS A 298 -9.78 14.88 19.12
C LYS A 298 -9.89 14.52 20.61
N GLY A 299 -8.78 14.12 21.22
CA GLY A 299 -8.70 13.78 22.65
C GLY A 299 -9.14 12.37 22.99
N THR A 300 -9.27 11.48 22.00
CA THR A 300 -9.55 10.06 22.19
C THR A 300 -8.28 9.22 22.07
N ASP A 301 -8.26 8.08 22.74
CA ASP A 301 -7.25 7.03 22.57
C ASP A 301 -7.73 6.01 21.53
N PHE A 302 -6.78 5.38 20.83
CA PHE A 302 -7.10 4.33 19.86
C PHE A 302 -7.62 3.07 20.56
N ILE A 303 -8.77 2.58 20.10
CA ILE A 303 -9.28 1.24 20.38
C ILE A 303 -8.58 0.22 19.46
N GLN A 304 -8.43 0.58 18.18
CA GLN A 304 -7.68 -0.20 17.20
C GLN A 304 -6.46 0.61 16.74
N ASP A 305 -5.27 0.30 17.26
CA ASP A 305 -4.04 1.05 16.96
C ASP A 305 -3.20 0.37 15.85
N TYR A 306 -3.71 0.37 14.61
CA TYR A 306 -2.97 -0.13 13.45
C TYR A 306 -1.64 0.61 13.19
N LYS A 307 -1.44 1.79 13.79
CA LYS A 307 -0.25 2.63 13.59
C LYS A 307 0.90 2.25 14.52
N ASN A 308 0.67 2.09 15.83
CA ASN A 308 1.77 1.90 16.80
C ASN A 308 1.81 0.48 17.42
N ASP A 309 0.66 -0.18 17.52
CA ASP A 309 0.52 -1.55 18.06
C ASP A 309 -0.55 -2.32 17.26
N PRO A 310 -0.28 -2.65 15.98
CA PRO A 310 -1.28 -3.25 15.13
C PRO A 310 -1.81 -4.54 15.74
N PRO A 311 -3.16 -4.74 15.79
CA PRO A 311 -3.73 -5.96 16.32
C PRO A 311 -3.30 -7.16 15.48
N ALA A 312 -3.24 -8.35 16.07
CA ALA A 312 -3.00 -9.57 15.31
C ALA A 312 -4.10 -9.76 14.26
N ASN A 313 -3.72 -9.94 12.99
CA ASN A 313 -4.67 -10.26 11.93
C ASN A 313 -5.36 -11.60 12.26
N THR A 314 -6.68 -11.66 12.14
CA THR A 314 -7.50 -12.87 12.35
C THR A 314 -7.38 -13.87 11.19
N GLY A 315 -7.00 -13.38 10.00
CA GLY A 315 -6.98 -14.14 8.76
C GLY A 315 -8.32 -14.23 8.05
N GLU A 316 -9.31 -13.45 8.49
CA GLU A 316 -10.62 -13.34 7.83
C GLU A 316 -10.52 -12.60 6.48
N LYS A 317 -9.61 -11.63 6.38
CA LYS A 317 -9.23 -10.95 5.14
C LYS A 317 -7.73 -10.73 5.09
N VAL A 318 -7.21 -10.56 3.88
CA VAL A 318 -5.87 -10.03 3.70
C VAL A 318 -5.89 -8.56 4.09
N VAL A 319 -4.98 -8.18 4.98
CA VAL A 319 -4.84 -6.79 5.42
C VAL A 319 -3.55 -6.23 4.84
N ILE A 320 -3.69 -5.25 3.96
CA ILE A 320 -2.59 -4.42 3.46
C ILE A 320 -2.57 -3.18 4.34
N LEU A 321 -1.52 -2.98 5.13
CA LEU A 321 -1.42 -1.79 5.97
C LEU A 321 -0.66 -0.71 5.21
N ASP A 322 -1.40 0.26 4.68
CA ASP A 322 -0.85 1.42 3.98
C ASP A 322 -0.61 2.59 4.94
N THR A 323 0.61 3.12 4.98
CA THR A 323 0.91 4.29 5.81
C THR A 323 0.09 5.53 5.45
N ASP A 324 -0.44 5.62 4.22
CA ASP A 324 -1.40 6.65 3.80
C ASP A 324 -2.54 6.79 4.82
N HIS A 325 -3.20 5.68 5.16
CA HIS A 325 -4.34 5.63 6.08
C HIS A 325 -3.97 5.62 7.56
N LEU A 326 -2.69 5.48 7.88
CA LEU A 326 -2.23 5.42 9.28
C LEU A 326 -1.69 6.78 9.75
N GLY A 327 -0.90 7.45 8.92
CA GLY A 327 -0.23 8.68 9.31
C GLY A 327 0.21 9.58 8.15
N GLY A 328 -0.23 9.32 6.93
CA GLY A 328 0.19 10.07 5.75
C GLY A 328 1.69 9.95 5.51
N HIS A 329 2.39 11.10 5.49
CA HIS A 329 3.86 11.20 5.48
C HIS A 329 4.46 10.65 6.77
N TRP A 330 4.39 9.34 6.98
CA TRP A 330 4.85 8.67 8.18
C TRP A 330 5.17 7.21 7.88
N GLY A 331 6.15 6.67 8.59
CA GLY A 331 6.48 5.25 8.56
C GLY A 331 7.77 5.02 9.32
N THR A 332 7.90 3.85 9.97
CA THR A 332 9.15 3.48 10.65
C THR A 332 9.45 2.01 10.39
N TYR A 333 10.73 1.66 10.34
CA TYR A 333 11.14 0.25 10.22
C TYR A 333 10.54 -0.63 11.33
N MET A 334 10.35 -0.08 12.53
CA MET A 334 9.74 -0.78 13.67
C MET A 334 8.28 -1.13 13.38
N TRP A 335 7.52 -0.21 12.79
CA TRP A 335 6.14 -0.47 12.39
C TRP A 335 6.05 -1.58 11.33
N ALA A 336 6.96 -1.61 10.35
CA ALA A 336 6.97 -2.67 9.34
C ALA A 336 7.16 -4.05 9.99
N TRP A 337 8.11 -4.18 10.92
CA TRP A 337 8.35 -5.44 11.65
C TRP A 337 7.18 -5.84 12.54
N LYS A 338 6.58 -4.89 13.28
CA LYS A 338 5.36 -5.15 14.06
C LYS A 338 4.22 -5.63 13.16
N SER A 339 4.01 -4.97 12.01
CA SER A 339 2.96 -5.32 11.06
C SER A 339 3.15 -6.73 10.50
N PHE A 340 4.36 -7.06 10.08
CA PHE A 340 4.68 -8.38 9.53
C PHE A 340 4.40 -9.51 10.52
N VAL A 341 4.93 -9.43 11.74
CA VAL A 341 4.74 -10.50 12.74
C VAL A 341 3.31 -10.57 13.29
N ARG A 342 2.50 -9.54 13.04
CA ARG A 342 1.05 -9.50 13.28
C ARG A 342 0.23 -10.02 12.11
N GLY A 343 0.87 -10.49 11.04
CA GLY A 343 0.18 -11.11 9.91
C GLY A 343 -0.39 -10.11 8.91
N HIS A 344 0.20 -8.92 8.81
CA HIS A 344 -0.20 -7.88 7.86
C HIS A 344 0.81 -7.74 6.72
N ASN A 345 0.38 -7.10 5.63
CA ASN A 345 1.16 -6.79 4.43
C ASN A 345 1.50 -5.29 4.44
N PRO A 346 2.64 -4.85 5.01
CA PRO A 346 2.95 -3.42 5.14
C PRO A 346 3.35 -2.80 3.80
N ILE A 347 2.80 -1.63 3.46
CA ILE A 347 3.19 -0.82 2.29
C ILE A 347 3.41 0.63 2.70
N PHE A 348 4.25 1.35 1.97
CA PHE A 348 4.72 2.68 2.36
C PHE A 348 4.34 3.75 1.32
N MET A 349 3.59 4.76 1.74
CA MET A 349 3.40 6.00 0.99
C MET A 349 4.66 6.85 1.10
N ASP A 350 5.46 6.79 0.03
CA ASP A 350 6.85 7.15 0.00
C ASP A 350 7.07 8.51 -0.67
N SER A 351 7.73 9.43 0.05
CA SER A 351 8.16 10.72 -0.50
C SER A 351 9.41 10.64 -1.37
N TRP A 352 9.76 9.45 -1.88
CA TRP A 352 10.81 9.25 -2.89
C TRP A 352 10.72 10.24 -4.04
N VAL A 353 9.50 10.47 -4.52
CA VAL A 353 9.14 11.73 -5.19
C VAL A 353 8.22 12.48 -4.25
N PRO A 354 8.60 13.70 -3.82
CA PRO A 354 7.76 14.52 -2.95
C PRO A 354 6.41 14.80 -3.59
N LEU A 355 5.37 14.93 -2.77
CA LEU A 355 4.10 15.44 -3.24
C LEU A 355 4.29 16.86 -3.79
N ALA A 356 3.72 17.13 -4.96
CA ALA A 356 3.87 18.39 -5.68
C ALA A 356 3.25 19.59 -4.94
N GLY A 357 3.91 20.73 -5.09
CA GLY A 357 3.49 22.01 -4.53
C GLY A 357 3.92 22.23 -3.08
N HIS A 358 3.95 23.49 -2.67
CA HIS A 358 4.40 23.88 -1.33
C HIS A 358 3.28 23.69 -0.31
N TYR A 359 3.60 23.01 0.79
CA TYR A 359 2.71 22.93 1.93
C TYR A 359 2.74 24.20 2.76
N ASN A 360 1.58 24.58 3.27
CA ASN A 360 1.49 25.62 4.27
C ASN A 360 1.85 25.05 5.65
N ARG A 361 3.04 25.40 6.15
CA ARG A 361 3.54 24.95 7.47
C ARG A 361 2.60 25.24 8.65
N GLN A 362 1.83 26.31 8.60
CA GLN A 362 0.87 26.63 9.66
C GLN A 362 -0.36 25.72 9.62
N LYS A 363 -0.73 25.24 8.42
CA LYS A 363 -1.88 24.35 8.22
C LYS A 363 -1.51 22.87 8.32
N SER A 364 -0.25 22.52 8.06
CA SER A 364 0.26 21.14 8.12
C SER A 364 1.46 21.02 9.06
N PRO A 365 1.33 21.35 10.36
CA PRO A 365 2.46 21.29 11.30
C PRO A 365 3.04 19.87 11.46
N GLU A 366 2.26 18.82 11.21
CA GLU A 366 2.63 17.41 11.38
C GLU A 366 3.66 16.88 10.38
N ILE A 367 3.83 17.57 9.25
CA ILE A 367 4.82 17.22 8.22
C ILE A 367 6.11 18.05 8.33
N TYR A 368 6.19 19.02 9.25
CA TYR A 368 7.35 19.90 9.41
C TYR A 368 7.98 19.77 10.81
N TYR A 369 9.30 19.80 10.84
CA TYR A 369 10.12 19.87 12.05
C TYR A 369 10.71 21.27 12.27
N ILE A 370 11.45 21.41 13.37
CA ILE A 370 12.25 22.61 13.68
C ILE A 370 13.22 22.87 12.52
N GLY A 371 13.42 24.13 12.16
CA GLY A 371 14.31 24.51 11.05
C GLY A 371 13.72 24.32 9.65
N GLY A 372 12.47 23.85 9.52
CA GLY A 372 11.81 23.70 8.21
C GLY A 372 12.11 22.38 7.51
N VAL A 373 12.83 21.46 8.15
CA VAL A 373 12.97 20.06 7.70
C VAL A 373 11.57 19.46 7.58
N THR A 374 11.29 18.76 6.48
CA THR A 374 9.96 18.21 6.18
C THR A 374 10.01 16.70 6.02
N LYS A 375 8.86 16.06 6.25
CA LYS A 375 8.63 14.65 5.92
C LYS A 375 8.34 14.43 4.44
N ASN A 376 7.96 15.47 3.69
CA ASN A 376 7.79 15.38 2.23
C ASN A 376 9.15 15.47 1.53
N ASP A 377 10.06 14.58 1.88
CA ASP A 377 11.45 14.54 1.43
C ASP A 377 11.89 13.07 1.30
N ALA A 378 12.49 12.73 0.17
CA ALA A 378 12.98 11.38 -0.13
C ALA A 378 14.05 10.91 0.86
N ASP A 379 14.83 11.86 1.39
CA ASP A 379 15.97 11.65 2.29
C ASP A 379 15.59 11.76 3.78
N HIS A 380 14.30 11.80 4.10
CA HIS A 380 13.87 11.79 5.51
C HIS A 380 14.47 10.58 6.25
N PRO A 381 15.11 10.75 7.43
CA PRO A 381 15.95 9.71 8.05
C PRO A 381 15.25 8.38 8.37
N ASP A 382 13.92 8.39 8.53
CA ASP A 382 13.15 7.17 8.80
C ASP A 382 12.84 6.33 7.55
N TYR A 383 12.92 6.91 6.35
CA TYR A 383 12.39 6.29 5.13
C TYR A 383 13.33 5.24 4.56
N GLU A 384 14.63 5.51 4.51
CA GLU A 384 15.59 4.51 4.02
C GLU A 384 15.65 3.25 4.90
N PRO A 385 15.70 3.33 6.26
CA PRO A 385 15.58 2.16 7.12
C PRO A 385 14.26 1.39 6.94
N LEU A 386 13.15 2.10 6.70
CA LEU A 386 11.85 1.49 6.43
C LEU A 386 11.86 0.70 5.12
N ARG A 387 12.28 1.32 4.00
CA ARG A 387 12.36 0.67 2.68
C ARG A 387 13.16 -0.63 2.76
N LYS A 388 14.34 -0.59 3.41
CA LYS A 388 15.20 -1.77 3.62
C LYS A 388 14.52 -2.84 4.45
N SER A 389 13.96 -2.47 5.60
CA SER A 389 13.29 -3.45 6.48
C SER A 389 12.11 -4.14 5.80
N MET A 390 11.34 -3.44 4.96
CA MET A 390 10.29 -4.06 4.15
C MET A 390 10.86 -5.09 3.16
N GLY A 391 11.99 -4.77 2.51
CA GLY A 391 12.73 -5.71 1.67
C GLY A 391 13.25 -6.95 2.42
N ASP A 392 13.77 -6.75 3.63
CA ASP A 392 14.26 -7.83 4.49
C ASP A 392 13.11 -8.72 4.99
N ILE A 393 11.98 -8.11 5.34
CA ILE A 393 10.73 -8.80 5.66
C ILE A 393 10.28 -9.66 4.47
N HIS A 394 10.28 -9.13 3.24
CA HIS A 394 9.94 -9.89 2.04
C HIS A 394 10.92 -11.06 1.80
N ALA A 395 12.21 -10.84 2.00
CA ALA A 395 13.22 -11.90 1.89
C ALA A 395 13.01 -13.01 2.94
N LEU A 396 12.71 -12.65 4.19
CA LEU A 396 12.43 -13.59 5.27
C LEU A 396 11.11 -14.36 5.02
N ALA A 397 10.04 -13.67 4.63
CA ALA A 397 8.75 -14.27 4.29
C ALA A 397 8.89 -15.35 3.20
N ASN A 398 9.83 -15.17 2.27
CA ASN A 398 10.12 -16.14 1.22
C ASN A 398 10.90 -17.38 1.67
N ARG A 399 11.56 -17.34 2.85
CA ARG A 399 12.38 -18.41 3.43
C ARG A 399 11.62 -19.28 4.43
N ILE A 400 10.56 -18.76 5.05
CA ILE A 400 9.82 -19.42 6.13
C ILE A 400 8.56 -20.13 5.61
N ASP A 401 7.98 -21.03 6.42
CA ASP A 401 6.70 -21.68 6.15
C ASP A 401 5.51 -20.73 6.40
N LEU A 402 5.50 -19.58 5.70
CA LEU A 402 4.54 -18.49 5.93
C LEU A 402 3.08 -18.97 5.84
N ALA A 403 2.80 -19.94 4.97
CA ALA A 403 1.47 -20.54 4.81
C ALA A 403 0.94 -21.17 6.10
N ASN A 404 1.81 -21.68 6.98
CA ASN A 404 1.41 -22.34 8.22
C ASN A 404 1.76 -21.53 9.48
N MET A 405 2.24 -20.30 9.32
CA MET A 405 2.56 -19.42 10.44
C MET A 405 1.42 -18.43 10.72
N THR A 406 1.14 -18.22 11.99
CA THR A 406 0.12 -17.27 12.47
C THR A 406 0.66 -16.41 13.60
N PRO A 407 0.10 -15.21 13.86
CA PRO A 407 0.43 -14.44 15.05
C PRO A 407 0.11 -15.24 16.31
N GLN A 408 1.06 -15.29 17.25
CA GLN A 408 1.02 -16.05 18.50
C GLN A 408 1.44 -15.15 19.67
N ASP A 409 0.69 -14.07 19.88
CA ASP A 409 0.97 -13.03 20.88
C ASP A 409 1.38 -13.57 22.25
N GLN A 410 0.68 -14.60 22.71
CA GLN A 410 0.86 -15.20 24.02
C GLN A 410 2.20 -15.92 24.18
N LEU A 411 2.91 -16.23 23.09
CA LEU A 411 4.18 -16.95 23.15
C LEU A 411 5.36 -16.04 23.47
N CYS A 412 5.24 -14.72 23.34
CA CYS A 412 6.31 -13.80 23.71
C CYS A 412 5.81 -12.66 24.58
N SER A 413 6.58 -12.28 25.60
CA SER A 413 6.22 -11.16 26.48
C SER A 413 6.07 -9.82 25.74
N THR A 414 6.68 -9.66 24.56
CA THR A 414 6.51 -8.47 23.70
C THR A 414 5.22 -8.51 22.88
N ARG A 415 4.51 -9.65 22.84
CA ARG A 415 3.35 -9.97 22.00
C ARG A 415 3.62 -10.03 20.49
N PHE A 416 4.86 -9.89 20.07
CA PHE A 416 5.23 -9.87 18.65
C PHE A 416 5.90 -11.19 18.25
N CYS A 417 5.10 -12.21 17.97
CA CYS A 417 5.56 -13.54 17.56
C CYS A 417 4.71 -14.06 16.42
N LEU A 418 5.31 -14.33 15.26
CA LEU A 418 4.72 -15.06 14.15
C LEU A 418 5.30 -16.47 14.19
N ALA A 419 4.46 -17.50 14.30
CA ALA A 419 4.98 -18.85 14.52
C ALA A 419 4.11 -19.95 13.93
N LYS A 420 4.77 -21.05 13.62
CA LYS A 420 4.22 -22.41 13.56
C LYS A 420 4.75 -23.12 14.81
N PRO A 421 3.98 -23.13 15.92
CA PRO A 421 4.49 -23.59 17.21
C PRO A 421 5.10 -25.00 17.13
N GLY A 422 6.31 -25.16 17.68
CA GLY A 422 7.09 -26.40 17.67
C GLY A 422 7.99 -26.56 16.44
N GLU A 423 7.88 -25.70 15.43
CA GLU A 423 8.62 -25.82 14.17
C GLU A 423 9.39 -24.57 13.78
N GLU A 424 8.77 -23.39 13.85
CA GLU A 424 9.35 -22.17 13.28
C GLU A 424 8.77 -20.92 13.94
N TYR A 425 9.63 -19.95 14.25
CA TYR A 425 9.26 -18.73 14.97
C TYR A 425 10.01 -17.51 14.42
N VAL A 426 9.30 -16.41 14.23
CA VAL A 426 9.87 -15.07 14.01
C VAL A 426 9.36 -14.18 15.15
N VAL A 427 10.27 -13.67 15.97
CA VAL A 427 9.97 -12.90 17.17
C VAL A 427 10.57 -11.51 17.02
N TYR A 428 9.75 -10.47 17.13
CA TYR A 428 10.23 -9.09 17.15
C TYR A 428 10.35 -8.58 18.59
N LEU A 429 11.51 -8.02 18.90
CA LEU A 429 11.86 -7.49 20.21
C LEU A 429 12.16 -5.98 20.06
N PRO A 430 11.18 -5.10 20.32
CA PRO A 430 11.35 -3.65 20.12
C PRO A 430 12.52 -3.07 20.91
N GLU A 431 12.74 -3.58 22.13
CA GLU A 431 13.82 -3.15 23.03
C GLU A 431 14.96 -4.20 23.12
N GLY A 432 14.99 -5.16 22.20
CA GLY A 432 16.01 -6.23 22.17
C GLY A 432 15.92 -7.26 23.29
N THR A 433 14.87 -7.24 24.11
CA THR A 433 14.67 -8.19 25.22
C THR A 433 13.24 -8.72 25.29
N GLY A 434 13.06 -9.92 25.83
CA GLY A 434 11.75 -10.53 26.03
C GLY A 434 11.84 -11.91 26.69
N THR A 435 10.69 -12.55 26.92
CA THR A 435 10.59 -13.95 27.34
C THR A 435 9.78 -14.72 26.31
N LEU A 436 10.31 -15.84 25.83
CA LEU A 436 9.66 -16.72 24.85
C LEU A 436 9.18 -18.01 25.54
N ASP A 437 7.91 -18.36 25.33
CA ASP A 437 7.32 -19.61 25.80
C ASP A 437 7.51 -20.71 24.75
N LEU A 438 8.45 -21.62 25.03
CA LEU A 438 8.69 -22.82 24.23
C LEU A 438 8.37 -24.10 25.00
N ARG A 439 7.56 -24.02 26.08
CA ARG A 439 7.27 -25.19 26.94
C ARG A 439 6.69 -26.38 26.16
N ASN A 440 5.88 -26.09 25.15
CA ASN A 440 5.24 -27.12 24.31
C ASN A 440 6.08 -27.52 23.08
N ALA A 441 7.29 -26.99 22.94
CA ALA A 441 8.19 -27.28 21.82
C ALA A 441 9.42 -28.05 22.32
N ASN A 442 9.32 -29.39 22.43
CA ASN A 442 10.42 -30.23 22.93
C ASN A 442 11.40 -30.63 21.80
N VAL A 443 12.02 -29.62 21.18
CA VAL A 443 12.98 -29.76 20.06
C VAL A 443 14.14 -28.78 20.23
N GLU A 444 15.16 -28.91 19.38
CA GLU A 444 16.23 -27.92 19.25
C GLU A 444 15.97 -27.03 18.03
N PHE A 445 16.31 -25.75 18.17
CA PHE A 445 16.17 -24.75 17.13
C PHE A 445 17.53 -24.20 16.71
N ASP A 446 17.75 -24.10 15.40
CA ASP A 446 18.77 -23.20 14.85
C ASP A 446 18.34 -21.75 15.10
N VAL A 447 19.33 -20.90 15.39
CA VAL A 447 19.12 -19.50 15.81
C VAL A 447 19.70 -18.54 14.78
N GLU A 448 18.91 -17.55 14.37
CA GLU A 448 19.36 -16.44 13.54
C GLU A 448 18.84 -15.12 14.13
N TRP A 449 19.70 -14.12 14.19
CA TRP A 449 19.39 -12.78 14.67
C TRP A 449 19.47 -11.79 13.52
N PHE A 450 18.47 -10.95 13.39
CA PHE A 450 18.47 -9.81 12.47
C PHE A 450 18.33 -8.50 13.23
N PHE A 451 19.12 -7.50 12.85
CA PHE A 451 19.16 -6.16 13.45
C PHE A 451 18.68 -5.14 12.42
N PRO A 452 17.39 -4.75 12.43
CA PRO A 452 16.79 -3.91 11.40
C PRO A 452 17.55 -2.62 11.11
N VAL A 453 17.93 -1.89 12.17
CA VAL A 453 18.62 -0.60 12.02
C VAL A 453 20.02 -0.72 11.40
N LEU A 454 20.67 -1.88 11.53
CA LEU A 454 21.99 -2.14 10.94
C LEU A 454 21.90 -2.85 9.59
N ASN A 455 20.70 -3.28 9.18
CA ASN A 455 20.47 -4.22 8.09
C ASN A 455 21.50 -5.38 8.09
N ARG A 456 21.53 -6.14 9.20
CA ARG A 456 22.54 -7.20 9.42
C ARG A 456 21.94 -8.43 10.06
N THR A 457 22.36 -9.60 9.56
CA THR A 457 22.04 -10.91 10.12
C THR A 457 23.28 -11.58 10.74
N ILE A 458 23.08 -12.28 11.87
CA ILE A 458 24.09 -13.15 12.51
C ILE A 458 23.44 -14.50 12.83
N LYS A 459 24.12 -15.59 12.48
CA LYS A 459 23.71 -16.94 12.87
C LYS A 459 24.30 -17.32 14.22
N GLY A 460 23.51 -17.96 15.07
CA GLY A 460 23.97 -18.55 16.31
C GLY A 460 24.97 -19.68 16.06
N THR A 461 25.93 -19.84 16.97
CA THR A 461 26.89 -20.96 16.94
C THR A 461 26.36 -22.19 17.68
N GLU A 462 25.27 -22.05 18.42
CA GLU A 462 24.64 -23.07 19.24
C GLU A 462 23.15 -23.11 18.97
N THR A 463 22.54 -24.27 19.19
CA THR A 463 21.09 -24.46 19.11
C THR A 463 20.40 -24.01 20.39
N LEU A 464 19.17 -23.53 20.26
CA LEU A 464 18.31 -23.22 21.39
C LEU A 464 17.40 -24.41 21.68
N LYS A 465 17.49 -24.97 22.90
CA LYS A 465 16.62 -26.07 23.33
C LYS A 465 15.28 -25.53 23.84
N GLY A 466 14.18 -26.04 23.30
CA GLY A 466 12.84 -25.73 23.80
C GLY A 466 12.44 -26.56 25.04
N GLY A 467 11.13 -26.62 25.33
CA GLY A 467 10.58 -27.32 26.50
C GLY A 467 10.54 -26.48 27.78
N THR A 468 10.81 -25.18 27.71
CA THR A 468 10.79 -24.26 28.85
C THR A 468 10.49 -22.82 28.41
N TYR A 469 10.38 -21.90 29.37
CA TYR A 469 10.49 -20.47 29.11
C TYR A 469 11.95 -20.08 28.90
N ILE A 470 12.22 -19.26 27.89
CA ILE A 470 13.55 -18.77 27.57
C ILE A 470 13.59 -17.26 27.73
N PRO A 471 14.46 -16.71 28.60
CA PRO A 471 14.77 -15.29 28.58
C PRO A 471 15.60 -14.99 27.33
N ILE A 472 15.16 -14.01 26.55
CA ILE A 472 15.78 -13.62 25.30
C ILE A 472 16.43 -12.25 25.48
N VAL A 473 17.71 -12.17 25.14
CA VAL A 473 18.49 -10.93 25.10
C VAL A 473 19.21 -10.91 23.75
N ALA A 474 18.91 -9.91 22.93
CA ALA A 474 19.55 -9.74 21.64
C ALA A 474 21.04 -9.38 21.83
N PRO A 475 21.95 -9.82 20.95
CA PRO A 475 23.36 -9.45 20.99
C PRO A 475 23.61 -8.03 20.43
N PHE A 476 22.60 -7.16 20.47
CA PHE A 476 22.59 -5.78 20.01
C PHE A 476 21.67 -4.95 20.92
N THR A 477 22.07 -3.70 21.22
CA THR A 477 21.23 -2.77 21.97
C THR A 477 20.22 -2.10 21.02
N GLY A 478 18.96 -2.51 21.10
CA GLY A 478 17.86 -1.94 20.34
C GLY A 478 16.99 -3.00 19.67
N ALA A 479 16.08 -2.53 18.81
CA ALA A 479 15.14 -3.37 18.09
C ALA A 479 15.83 -4.52 17.35
N SER A 480 15.34 -5.74 17.54
CA SER A 480 15.93 -6.96 17.00
C SER A 480 14.86 -7.98 16.61
N VAL A 481 15.16 -8.83 15.65
CA VAL A 481 14.32 -9.95 15.23
C VAL A 481 15.07 -11.25 15.49
N LEU A 482 14.43 -12.18 16.21
CA LEU A 482 14.90 -13.54 16.42
C LEU A 482 14.15 -14.48 15.49
N TYR A 483 14.87 -15.22 14.66
CA TYR A 483 14.34 -16.29 13.84
C TYR A 483 14.83 -17.65 14.38
N LEU A 484 13.88 -18.54 14.65
CA LEU A 484 14.13 -19.91 15.11
C LEU A 484 13.55 -20.91 14.11
N LYS A 485 14.36 -21.90 13.70
CA LYS A 485 13.90 -23.02 12.87
C LYS A 485 14.26 -24.33 13.53
N LYS A 486 13.29 -25.23 13.66
CA LYS A 486 13.51 -26.58 14.18
C LYS A 486 14.58 -27.28 13.33
N LYS A 487 15.53 -27.89 14.02
CA LYS A 487 16.63 -28.66 13.43
C LYS A 487 16.20 -30.02 12.88
#